data_AF-I3UEN0-F1
#
_entry.id   AF-I3UEN0-F1
#
_cell.length_a   1.000
_cell.length_b   1.000
_cell.length_c   1.000
_cell.angle_alpha   90.00
_cell.angle_beta   90.00
_cell.angle_gamma   90.00
#
_symmetry.space_group_name_H-M   'P 1'
#
loop_
_entity.id
_entity.type
_entity.pdbx_description
1 polymer ?
#
loop_
_entity_poly.entity_id
_entity_poly.type
_entity_poly.pdbx_seq_one_letter_code
_entity_poly.pdbx_strand_id
1 'polypeptide(L)'
;MDLHSLILGRLGWDAIPFHEPILIATFAVVLLGGVALVAAISYFKLWRYLWLEWFTSIDHKKIGIMYMILGLIMLLRGFSDAIMMRIQQAIAFGDATGYLPPHHYDQIFTAHGVIMIFFVAMPLVTG
;
A
#
# COMPACT_ATOMS: atom_id res chain seq x y z
N MET A 1 -11.16 -33.87 -5.79
CA MET A 1 -11.12 -32.41 -5.66
C MET A 1 -11.53 -32.09 -4.24
N ASP A 2 -10.63 -31.50 -3.46
CA ASP A 2 -10.97 -31.09 -2.09
C ASP A 2 -12.05 -30.00 -2.14
N LEU A 3 -13.00 -30.04 -1.19
CA LEU A 3 -14.08 -29.06 -1.11
C LEU A 3 -13.55 -27.61 -1.09
N HIS A 4 -12.35 -27.44 -0.52
CA HIS A 4 -11.62 -26.18 -0.48
C HIS A 4 -11.28 -25.64 -1.88
N SER A 5 -10.79 -26.47 -2.81
CA SER A 5 -10.45 -25.99 -4.16
C SER A 5 -11.68 -25.74 -5.04
N LEU A 6 -12.82 -26.34 -4.69
CA LEU A 6 -14.12 -26.10 -5.33
C LEU A 6 -14.75 -24.76 -4.92
N ILE A 7 -14.58 -24.34 -3.67
CA ILE A 7 -15.18 -23.09 -3.14
C ILE A 7 -14.20 -21.91 -3.21
N LEU A 8 -12.91 -22.12 -2.91
CA LEU A 8 -11.91 -21.06 -2.76
C LEU A 8 -10.86 -21.03 -3.89
N GLY A 9 -10.85 -22.03 -4.77
CA GLY A 9 -9.91 -22.06 -5.91
C GLY A 9 -8.45 -22.15 -5.47
N ARG A 10 -7.62 -21.20 -5.92
CA ARG A 10 -6.18 -21.10 -5.59
C ARG A 10 -5.87 -20.33 -4.31
N LEU A 11 -6.90 -19.81 -3.62
CA LEU A 11 -6.72 -19.10 -2.35
C LEU A 11 -6.49 -20.12 -1.25
N GLY A 12 -5.26 -20.20 -0.76
CA GLY A 12 -4.86 -21.04 0.37
C GLY A 12 -3.96 -20.27 1.34
N TRP A 13 -3.64 -20.88 2.47
CA TRP A 13 -2.75 -20.28 3.48
C TRP A 13 -1.34 -20.02 2.95
N ASP A 14 -0.93 -20.74 1.90
CA ASP A 14 0.36 -20.56 1.21
C ASP A 14 0.43 -19.25 0.41
N ALA A 15 -0.69 -18.57 0.16
CA ALA A 15 -0.72 -17.29 -0.54
C ALA A 15 -0.22 -16.13 0.33
N ILE A 16 -0.13 -16.33 1.65
CA ILE A 16 0.38 -15.31 2.58
C ILE A 16 1.87 -15.59 2.83
N PRO A 17 2.76 -14.61 2.59
CA PRO A 17 4.20 -14.79 2.71
C PRO A 17 4.66 -14.72 4.19
N PHE A 18 4.32 -15.73 4.99
CA PHE A 18 4.68 -15.81 6.41
C PHE A 18 6.18 -15.99 6.69
N HIS A 19 6.98 -16.26 5.66
CA HIS A 19 8.41 -16.52 5.81
C HIS A 19 9.24 -15.23 5.72
N GLU A 20 8.62 -14.11 5.33
CA GLU A 20 9.32 -12.86 5.07
C GLU A 20 9.08 -11.83 6.17
N PRO A 21 10.11 -11.50 6.96
CA PRO A 21 9.95 -10.62 8.10
C PRO A 21 9.54 -9.19 7.69
N ILE A 22 10.02 -8.71 6.54
CA ILE A 22 9.71 -7.36 6.02
C ILE A 22 8.22 -7.23 5.69
N LEU A 23 7.63 -8.24 5.04
CA LEU A 23 6.22 -8.22 4.66
C LEU A 23 5.31 -8.37 5.89
N ILE A 24 5.64 -9.27 6.81
CA ILE A 24 4.87 -9.43 8.06
C ILE A 24 4.89 -8.14 8.88
N ALA A 25 6.07 -7.52 9.03
CA ALA A 25 6.20 -6.25 9.74
C ALA A 25 5.34 -5.16 9.07
N THR A 26 5.39 -5.08 7.73
CA THR A 26 4.58 -4.11 6.98
C THR A 26 3.08 -4.37 7.17
N PHE A 27 2.61 -5.61 7.09
CA PHE A 27 1.21 -5.95 7.33
C PHE A 27 0.77 -5.64 8.76
N ALA A 28 1.61 -5.93 9.76
CA ALA A 28 1.31 -5.60 11.15
C ALA A 28 1.17 -4.08 11.35
N VAL A 29 2.10 -3.29 10.81
CA VAL A 29 2.06 -1.82 10.91
C VAL A 29 0.82 -1.25 10.21
N VAL A 30 0.52 -1.70 8.99
CA VAL A 30 -0.67 -1.25 8.24
C VAL A 30 -1.95 -1.64 8.97
N LEU A 31 -2.03 -2.86 9.50
CA LEU A 31 -3.19 -3.32 10.27
C LEU A 31 -3.39 -2.48 11.52
N LEU A 32 -2.33 -2.25 12.30
CA LEU A 32 -2.38 -1.40 13.49
C LEU A 32 -2.78 0.04 13.15
N GLY A 33 -2.21 0.62 12.08
CA GLY A 33 -2.56 1.95 11.61
C GLY A 33 -4.03 2.05 11.17
N GLY A 34 -4.52 1.05 10.43
CA GLY A 34 -5.92 0.96 10.01
C GLY A 34 -6.89 0.83 11.18
N VAL A 35 -6.57 -0.04 12.15
CA VAL A 35 -7.37 -0.18 13.38
C VAL A 35 -7.37 1.11 14.19
N ALA A 36 -6.21 1.77 14.35
CA ALA A 36 -6.11 3.05 15.04
C ALA A 36 -6.95 4.14 14.35
N LEU A 37 -6.91 4.21 13.01
CA LEU A 37 -7.71 5.16 12.24
C LEU A 37 -9.21 4.90 12.41
N VAL A 38 -9.66 3.65 12.29
CA VAL A 38 -11.07 3.25 12.46
C VAL A 38 -11.54 3.53 13.88
N ALA A 39 -10.70 3.23 14.89
CA ALA A 39 -10.99 3.52 16.29
C ALA A 39 -11.13 5.04 16.52
N ALA A 40 -10.23 5.85 15.95
CA ALA A 40 -10.30 7.30 16.05
C ALA A 40 -11.58 7.86 15.40
N ILE A 41 -11.92 7.44 14.18
CA ILE A 41 -13.15 7.87 13.48
C ILE A 41 -14.39 7.50 14.31
N SER A 42 -14.40 6.31 14.90
CA SER A 42 -15.51 5.82 15.72
C SER A 42 -15.62 6.57 17.05
N TYR A 43 -14.49 6.84 17.70
CA TYR A 43 -14.43 7.60 18.96
C TYR A 43 -14.93 9.04 18.77
N PHE A 44 -14.50 9.72 17.72
CA PHE A 44 -14.94 11.09 17.39
C PHE A 44 -16.31 11.13 16.68
N LYS A 45 -16.96 9.99 16.44
CA LYS A 45 -18.28 9.87 15.76
C LYS A 45 -18.33 10.56 14.39
N LEU A 46 -17.22 10.54 13.66
CA LEU A 46 -17.08 11.24 12.37
C LEU A 46 -17.72 10.50 11.19
N TRP A 47 -18.19 9.27 11.38
CA TRP A 47 -18.79 8.44 10.32
C TRP A 47 -19.89 9.14 9.52
N ARG A 48 -20.84 9.80 10.20
CA ARG A 48 -21.94 10.51 9.53
C ARG A 48 -21.45 11.68 8.70
N TYR A 49 -20.47 12.43 9.22
CA TYR A 49 -19.87 13.57 8.53
C TYR A 49 -19.07 13.13 7.30
N LEU A 50 -18.19 12.13 7.45
CA LEU A 50 -17.40 11.60 6.33
C LEU A 50 -18.29 11.06 5.21
N TRP A 51 -19.38 10.37 5.56
CA TRP A 51 -20.32 9.84 4.57
C TRP A 51 -21.02 10.94 3.78
N LEU A 52 -21.67 11.89 4.47
CA LEU A 52 -22.50 12.92 3.84
C LEU A 52 -21.67 14.00 3.13
N GLU A 53 -20.53 14.40 3.70
CA GLU A 53 -19.79 15.55 3.22
C GLU A 53 -18.66 15.21 2.25
N TRP A 54 -18.07 14.01 2.35
CA TRP A 54 -16.87 13.64 1.61
C TRP A 54 -17.12 12.47 0.65
N PHE A 55 -17.47 11.29 1.16
CA PHE A 55 -17.55 10.07 0.34
C PHE A 55 -18.63 10.13 -0.74
N THR A 56 -19.78 10.74 -0.45
CA THR A 56 -20.87 10.90 -1.44
C THR A 56 -20.90 12.31 -2.04
N SER A 57 -19.80 13.07 -1.97
CA SER A 57 -19.76 14.42 -2.50
C SER A 57 -19.68 14.44 -4.03
N ILE A 58 -20.35 15.42 -4.64
CA ILE A 58 -20.28 15.73 -6.08
C ILE A 58 -19.47 17.02 -6.31
N ASP A 59 -19.05 17.70 -5.24
CA ASP A 59 -18.24 18.91 -5.33
C ASP A 59 -16.82 18.58 -5.83
N HIS A 60 -16.49 19.06 -7.03
CA HIS A 60 -15.18 18.89 -7.66
C HIS A 60 -14.03 19.35 -6.77
N LYS A 61 -14.23 20.34 -5.89
CA LYS A 61 -13.19 20.78 -4.94
C LYS A 61 -12.91 19.72 -3.90
N LYS A 62 -13.95 19.08 -3.35
CA LYS A 62 -13.79 18.02 -2.34
C LYS A 62 -13.21 16.76 -2.95
N ILE A 63 -13.66 16.40 -4.16
CA ILE A 63 -13.10 15.29 -4.94
C ILE A 63 -11.61 15.54 -5.20
N GLY A 64 -11.25 16.75 -5.64
CA GLY A 64 -9.86 17.14 -5.86
C GLY A 64 -8.99 16.99 -4.61
N ILE A 65 -9.48 17.46 -3.45
CA ILE A 65 -8.78 17.27 -2.17
C ILE A 65 -8.57 15.79 -1.84
N MET A 66 -9.58 14.93 -2.06
CA MET A 66 -9.44 13.49 -1.82
C MET A 66 -8.38 12.86 -2.73
N TYR A 67 -8.32 13.29 -4.00
CA TYR A 67 -7.30 12.83 -4.96
C TYR A 67 -5.89 13.27 -4.54
N MET A 68 -5.74 14.52 -4.10
CA MET A 68 -4.46 15.03 -3.59
C MET A 68 -4.00 14.29 -2.32
N ILE A 69 -4.92 14.00 -1.40
CA ILE A 69 -4.64 13.22 -0.19
C ILE A 69 -4.19 11.80 -0.57
N LEU A 70 -4.90 11.14 -1.48
CA LEU A 70 -4.52 9.81 -1.96
C LEU A 70 -3.12 9.83 -2.58
N GLY A 71 -2.85 10.80 -3.44
CA GLY A 71 -1.54 10.98 -4.08
C GLY A 71 -0.42 11.15 -3.06
N LEU A 72 -0.64 11.92 -1.99
CA LEU A 72 0.35 12.13 -0.93
C LEU A 72 0.60 10.85 -0.10
N ILE A 73 -0.45 10.11 0.24
CA ILE A 73 -0.31 8.82 0.97
C ILE A 73 0.45 7.81 0.10
N MET A 74 0.12 7.74 -1.19
CA MET A 74 0.78 6.84 -2.13
C MET A 74 2.21 7.28 -2.44
N LEU A 75 2.51 8.58 -2.36
CA LEU A 75 3.88 9.09 -2.46
C LEU A 75 4.74 8.54 -1.33
N LEU A 76 4.24 8.50 -0.09
CA LEU A 76 4.99 7.92 1.03
C LEU A 76 5.32 6.45 0.77
N ARG A 77 4.35 5.67 0.31
CA ARG A 77 4.57 4.25 -0.04
C ARG A 77 5.57 4.11 -1.19
N GLY A 78 5.38 4.82 -2.30
CA GLY A 78 6.29 4.77 -3.45
C GLY A 78 7.71 5.24 -3.09
N PHE A 79 7.83 6.23 -2.22
CA PHE A 79 9.11 6.70 -1.72
C PHE A 79 9.81 5.69 -0.81
N SER A 80 9.07 4.99 0.06
CA SER A 80 9.62 3.86 0.84
C SER A 80 10.19 2.78 -0.07
N ASP A 81 9.51 2.43 -1.16
CA ASP A 81 10.02 1.46 -2.14
C ASP A 81 11.28 1.95 -2.85
N ALA A 82 11.33 3.24 -3.20
CA ALA A 82 12.52 3.84 -3.80
C ALA A 82 13.73 3.78 -2.86
N ILE A 83 13.54 4.08 -1.57
CA ILE A 83 14.58 3.96 -0.56
C ILE A 83 15.05 2.50 -0.47
N MET A 84 14.14 1.53 -0.40
CA MET A 84 14.50 0.11 -0.33
C MET A 84 15.34 -0.32 -1.54
N MET A 85 14.96 0.08 -2.75
CA MET A 85 15.74 -0.23 -3.95
C MET A 85 17.14 0.41 -3.92
N ARG A 86 17.26 1.66 -3.43
CA ARG A 86 18.55 2.35 -3.35
C ARG A 86 19.46 1.78 -2.26
N ILE A 87 18.91 1.39 -1.11
CA ILE A 87 19.66 0.70 -0.07
C ILE A 87 20.14 -0.66 -0.57
N GLN A 88 19.31 -1.41 -1.27
CA GLN A 88 19.72 -2.70 -1.85
C GLN A 88 20.90 -2.51 -2.83
N GLN A 89 20.83 -1.52 -3.73
CA GLN A 89 21.94 -1.21 -4.65
C GLN A 89 23.22 -0.79 -3.92
N ALA A 90 23.10 -0.08 -2.80
CA ALA A 90 24.25 0.35 -2.00
C ALA A 90 24.90 -0.81 -1.24
N ILE A 91 24.10 -1.73 -0.67
CA ILE A 91 24.59 -2.87 0.11
C ILE A 91 25.11 -3.98 -0.81
N ALA A 92 24.46 -4.22 -1.95
CA ALA A 92 24.86 -5.25 -2.92
C ALA A 92 26.03 -4.82 -3.82
N PHE A 93 26.80 -3.80 -3.42
CA PHE A 93 27.98 -3.38 -4.15
C PHE A 93 29.12 -4.38 -3.94
N GLY A 94 29.63 -4.97 -5.03
CA GLY A 94 30.67 -6.01 -5.00
C GLY A 94 30.07 -7.42 -4.91
N ASP A 95 30.65 -8.28 -4.07
CA ASP A 95 30.20 -9.69 -3.90
C ASP A 95 29.11 -9.87 -2.82
N ALA A 96 28.59 -8.78 -2.26
CA ALA A 96 27.53 -8.84 -1.25
C ALA A 96 26.16 -9.13 -1.90
N THR A 97 25.41 -10.10 -1.38
CA THR A 97 24.09 -10.48 -1.90
C THR A 97 22.98 -9.48 -1.60
N GLY A 98 23.21 -8.51 -0.71
CA GLY A 98 22.19 -7.58 -0.22
C GLY A 98 21.14 -8.26 0.68
N TYR A 99 20.03 -7.57 0.94
CA TYR A 99 18.94 -8.02 1.80
C TYR A 99 17.63 -8.32 1.05
N LEU A 100 17.51 -7.87 -0.21
CA LEU A 100 16.40 -8.19 -1.10
C LEU A 100 16.81 -9.23 -2.14
N PRO A 101 16.25 -10.46 -2.07
CA PRO A 101 16.32 -11.41 -3.16
C PRO A 101 15.78 -10.84 -4.50
N PRO A 102 16.25 -11.33 -5.66
CA PRO A 102 15.84 -10.80 -6.96
C PRO A 102 14.32 -10.77 -7.19
N HIS A 103 13.60 -11.81 -6.76
CA HIS A 103 12.16 -11.89 -6.95
C HIS A 103 11.39 -10.81 -6.17
N HIS A 104 11.88 -10.37 -5.01
CA HIS A 104 11.31 -9.26 -4.26
C HIS A 104 11.69 -7.91 -4.82
N TYR A 105 12.94 -7.77 -5.24
CA TYR A 105 13.40 -6.54 -5.85
C TYR A 105 12.58 -6.21 -7.10
N ASP A 106 12.32 -7.20 -7.94
CA ASP A 106 11.52 -7.04 -9.17
C ASP A 106 10.05 -6.69 -8.85
N GLN A 107 9.48 -7.28 -7.80
CA GLN A 107 8.14 -6.95 -7.33
C GLN A 107 8.06 -5.51 -6.82
N ILE A 108 9.03 -5.08 -6.00
CA ILE A 108 9.10 -3.72 -5.45
C ILE A 108 9.29 -2.70 -6.57
N PHE A 109 10.19 -2.95 -7.52
CA PHE A 109 10.42 -2.06 -8.66
C PHE A 109 9.17 -1.90 -9.53
N THR A 110 8.52 -3.02 -9.86
CA THR A 110 7.28 -3.01 -10.65
C THR A 110 6.19 -2.24 -9.93
N ALA A 111 5.98 -2.53 -8.64
CA ALA A 111 4.95 -1.89 -7.86
C ALA A 111 5.25 -0.40 -7.60
N HIS A 112 6.52 -0.03 -7.43
CA HIS A 112 6.94 1.37 -7.31
C HIS A 112 6.54 2.16 -8.57
N GLY A 113 6.89 1.65 -9.76
CA GLY A 113 6.57 2.32 -11.02
C GLY A 113 5.06 2.49 -11.23
N VAL A 114 4.28 1.44 -10.97
CA VAL A 114 2.80 1.49 -11.06
C VAL A 114 2.24 2.56 -10.11
N ILE A 115 2.74 2.63 -8.88
CA ILE A 115 2.23 3.60 -7.90
C ILE A 115 2.62 5.02 -8.23
N MET A 116 3.87 5.28 -8.61
CA MET A 116 4.32 6.63 -8.94
C MET A 116 3.56 7.21 -10.13
N ILE A 117 3.26 6.42 -11.15
CA ILE A 117 2.53 6.91 -12.33
C ILE A 117 1.02 6.97 -12.08
N PHE A 118 0.41 5.86 -11.68
CA PHE A 118 -1.06 5.76 -11.66
C PHE A 118 -1.69 6.28 -10.37
N PHE A 119 -0.97 6.24 -9.25
CA PHE A 119 -1.54 6.55 -7.94
C PHE A 119 -0.92 7.78 -7.27
N VAL A 120 0.17 8.33 -7.82
CA VAL A 120 0.76 9.60 -7.40
C VAL A 120 0.60 10.64 -8.50
N ALA A 121 1.21 10.46 -9.67
CA ALA A 121 1.18 11.47 -10.72
C ALA A 121 -0.25 11.75 -11.23
N MET A 122 -1.02 10.72 -11.57
CA MET A 122 -2.39 10.90 -12.06
C MET A 122 -3.31 11.60 -11.05
N PRO A 123 -3.39 11.18 -9.76
CA PRO A 123 -4.23 11.87 -8.79
C PRO A 123 -3.77 13.29 -8.47
N LEU A 124 -2.46 13.56 -8.42
CA LEU A 124 -1.94 14.90 -8.17
C LEU A 124 -2.15 15.88 -9.33
N VAL A 125 -2.27 15.39 -10.56
CA VAL A 125 -2.53 16.22 -11.75
C VAL A 125 -4.02 16.44 -11.96
N THR A 126 -4.85 15.42 -11.67
CA THR A 126 -6.30 15.47 -11.92
C THR A 126 -7.13 15.94 -10.71
N GLY A 127 -6.54 15.98 -9.52
CA GLY A 127 -7.16 16.47 -8.29
C GLY A 127 -7.09 17.99 -8.18
#